data_AF-A0A8H3LWA5-F1
#
_entry.id   AF-A0A8H3LWA5-F1
#
_cell.length_a   1.000
_cell.length_b   1.000
_cell.length_c   1.000
_cell.angle_alpha   90.00
_cell.angle_beta   90.00
_cell.angle_gamma   90.00
#
_symmetry.space_group_name_H-M   'P 1'
#
loop_
_entity.id
_entity.type
_entity.pdbx_description
1 polymer ?
#
loop_
_entity_poly.entity_id
_entity_poly.type
_entity_poly.pdbx_seq_one_letter_code
_entity_poly.pdbx_strand_id
1 'polypeptide(L)'
;MITNRHKGGHLRRDVSALQKHIANYCPNALPYLICKYQKIFEKKANKNNKKRRVSNQTSLHDYYDTDESFPQKKIDRINRVLLTFFVCCEISFCVVESLFFINFINELNIAYNSLSCELLVNRLFEDELGNINSKIYKKLQMSDNLMLALDG
;
A
#
# COMPACT_ATOMS: atom_id res chain seq x y z
N MET A 1 -6.96 -13.66 66.58
CA MET A 1 -8.28 -13.24 66.07
C MET A 1 -8.05 -12.53 64.74
N ILE A 2 -7.97 -13.31 63.65
CA ILE A 2 -7.70 -12.81 62.29
C ILE A 2 -9.02 -12.89 61.54
N THR A 3 -9.64 -11.74 61.26
CA THR A 3 -10.87 -11.71 60.45
C THR A 3 -10.50 -11.47 58.99
N ASN A 4 -10.55 -12.54 58.20
CA ASN A 4 -10.64 -12.49 56.75
C ASN A 4 -11.88 -11.67 56.34
N ARG A 5 -11.69 -10.59 55.57
CA ARG A 5 -12.77 -10.01 54.76
C ARG A 5 -12.46 -10.30 53.30
N HIS A 6 -13.13 -11.33 52.79
CA HIS A 6 -13.39 -11.47 51.37
C HIS A 6 -14.06 -10.19 50.85
N LYS A 7 -13.41 -9.49 49.93
CA LYS A 7 -14.09 -8.59 49.00
C LYS A 7 -13.89 -9.16 47.60
N GLY A 8 -14.91 -9.86 47.13
CA GLY A 8 -15.04 -10.23 45.73
C GLY A 8 -15.07 -8.96 44.87
N GLY A 9 -13.98 -8.71 44.16
CA GLY A 9 -13.90 -7.67 43.15
C GLY A 9 -14.66 -8.11 41.91
N HIS A 10 -15.82 -7.50 41.69
CA HIS A 10 -16.62 -7.64 40.49
C HIS A 10 -15.78 -7.26 39.24
N LEU A 11 -15.45 -8.24 38.40
CA LEU A 11 -14.86 -8.05 37.06
C LEU A 11 -15.85 -7.28 36.18
N ARG A 12 -15.80 -5.95 36.27
CA ARG A 12 -16.53 -5.04 35.40
C ARG A 12 -15.96 -5.19 33.99
N ARG A 13 -16.58 -6.05 33.17
CA ARG A 13 -16.36 -6.09 31.72
C ARG A 13 -16.69 -4.71 31.17
N ASP A 14 -15.68 -3.90 30.89
CA ASP A 14 -15.87 -2.63 30.22
C ASP A 14 -16.23 -2.92 28.75
N VAL A 15 -17.53 -2.99 28.50
CA VAL A 15 -18.11 -3.18 27.16
C VAL A 15 -17.54 -2.15 26.17
N SER A 16 -17.24 -0.93 26.63
CA SER A 16 -16.57 0.10 25.84
C SER A 16 -15.14 -0.29 25.41
N ALA A 17 -14.37 -0.93 26.29
CA ALA A 17 -13.02 -1.40 25.98
C ALA A 17 -13.06 -2.55 24.96
N LEU A 18 -14.01 -3.48 25.10
CA LEU A 18 -14.22 -4.55 24.14
C LEU A 18 -14.62 -4.01 22.76
N GLN A 19 -15.57 -3.07 22.71
CA GLN A 19 -15.98 -2.43 21.46
C GLN A 19 -14.81 -1.69 20.79
N LYS A 20 -13.97 -1.01 21.56
CA LYS A 20 -12.76 -0.34 21.05
C LYS A 20 -11.75 -1.33 20.50
N HIS A 21 -11.58 -2.47 21.17
CA HIS A 21 -10.71 -3.55 20.70
C HIS A 21 -11.21 -4.13 19.37
N ILE A 22 -12.51 -4.47 19.29
CA ILE A 22 -13.13 -4.99 18.06
C ILE A 22 -12.98 -3.98 16.90
N ALA A 23 -13.19 -2.69 17.15
CA ALA A 23 -13.15 -1.66 16.11
C ALA A 23 -11.76 -1.38 15.52
N ASN A 24 -10.68 -1.59 16.28
CA ASN A 24 -9.35 -1.08 15.91
C ASN A 24 -8.24 -2.14 15.90
N TYR A 25 -8.40 -3.24 16.64
CA TYR A 25 -7.28 -4.13 16.97
C TYR A 25 -7.60 -5.62 16.80
N CYS A 26 -8.85 -6.00 16.50
CA CYS A 26 -9.23 -7.39 16.35
C CYS A 26 -9.20 -7.79 14.85
N PRO A 27 -8.14 -8.46 14.36
CA PRO A 27 -7.99 -8.80 12.95
C PRO A 27 -9.03 -9.82 12.47
N ASN A 28 -9.56 -10.65 13.38
CA ASN A 28 -10.48 -11.74 13.07
C ASN A 28 -11.95 -11.38 13.35
N ALA A 29 -12.25 -10.12 13.70
CA ALA A 29 -13.63 -9.71 13.93
C ALA A 29 -14.42 -9.68 12.61
N LEU A 30 -15.72 -9.99 12.68
CA LEU A 30 -16.60 -9.85 11.52
C LEU A 30 -16.60 -8.40 11.00
N PRO A 31 -16.48 -8.16 9.68
CA PRO A 31 -16.41 -6.81 9.10
C PRO A 31 -17.57 -5.91 9.53
N TYR A 32 -18.78 -6.46 9.63
CA TYR A 32 -19.95 -5.72 10.09
C TYR A 32 -19.81 -5.19 11.53
N LEU A 33 -19.18 -5.95 12.44
CA LEU A 33 -18.95 -5.52 13.82
C LEU A 33 -17.88 -4.44 13.90
N ILE A 34 -16.81 -4.56 13.11
CA ILE A 34 -15.76 -3.54 12.98
C ILE A 34 -16.41 -2.22 12.54
N CYS A 35 -17.13 -2.23 11.42
CA CYS A 35 -17.83 -1.06 10.87
C CYS A 35 -18.84 -0.46 11.85
N LYS A 36 -19.62 -1.30 12.55
CA LYS A 36 -20.62 -0.85 13.53
C LYS A 36 -19.97 -0.07 14.67
N TYR A 37 -18.89 -0.59 15.25
CA TYR A 37 -18.26 0.05 16.40
C TYR A 37 -17.41 1.26 15.99
N GLN A 38 -16.74 1.25 14.84
CA GLN A 38 -16.06 2.42 14.29
C GLN A 38 -17.03 3.61 14.13
N LYS A 39 -18.19 3.40 13.50
CA LYS A 39 -19.24 4.42 13.37
C LYS A 39 -19.75 4.95 14.71
N ILE A 40 -19.81 4.11 15.76
CA ILE A 40 -20.20 4.54 17.11
C ILE A 40 -19.12 5.47 17.70
N PHE A 41 -17.84 5.16 17.51
CA PHE A 41 -16.75 5.98 18.01
C PHE A 41 -16.58 7.29 17.24
N GLU A 42 -16.73 7.29 15.91
CA GLU A 42 -16.75 8.50 15.08
C GLU A 42 -17.87 9.47 15.50
N LYS A 43 -19.09 8.96 15.68
CA LYS A 43 -20.23 9.76 16.16
C LYS A 43 -19.99 10.35 17.55
N LYS A 44 -19.29 9.63 18.43
CA LYS A 44 -18.91 10.12 19.77
C LYS A 44 -17.80 11.18 19.69
N ALA A 45 -16.80 10.99 18.83
CA ALA A 45 -15.73 11.95 18.60
C ALA A 45 -16.28 13.27 18.05
N ASN A 46 -17.16 13.21 17.04
CA ASN A 46 -17.78 14.39 16.43
C ASN A 46 -18.63 15.21 17.41
N LYS A 47 -19.22 14.59 18.44
CA LYS A 47 -19.94 15.28 19.51
C LYS A 47 -19.02 15.95 20.55
N ASN A 48 -17.76 15.53 20.64
CA ASN A 48 -16.82 15.94 21.68
C ASN A 48 -15.76 16.93 21.19
N ASN A 49 -15.88 17.46 19.97
CA ASN A 49 -14.90 18.37 19.37
C ASN A 49 -14.97 19.79 19.96
N LYS A 50 -14.55 19.95 21.22
CA LYS A 50 -14.02 21.21 21.74
C LYS A 50 -12.56 21.29 21.28
N LYS A 51 -12.25 22.28 20.43
CA LYS A 51 -10.96 22.53 19.76
C LYS A 51 -9.74 22.17 20.62
N ARG A 52 -8.91 21.23 20.15
CA ARG A 52 -7.57 20.97 20.72
C ARG A 52 -6.56 21.96 20.16
N ARG A 53 -5.68 22.46 21.03
CA ARG A 53 -4.54 23.33 20.67
C ARG A 53 -3.54 22.55 19.83
N VAL A 54 -3.13 23.14 18.71
CA VAL A 54 -2.02 22.69 17.86
C VAL A 54 -0.73 22.83 18.67
N SER A 55 -0.02 21.73 18.93
CA SER A 55 1.35 21.78 19.44
C SER A 55 2.31 21.86 18.27
N ASN A 56 3.43 22.59 18.44
CA ASN A 56 4.48 22.82 17.46
C ASN A 56 5.25 21.53 17.09
N GLN A 57 4.59 20.56 16.45
CA GLN A 57 5.27 19.51 15.70
C GLN A 57 5.76 20.13 14.39
N THR A 58 7.04 19.95 14.08
CA THR A 58 7.56 20.14 12.72
C THR A 58 6.72 19.32 11.76
N SER A 59 6.31 19.96 10.68
CA SER A 59 5.36 19.37 9.76
C SER A 59 6.07 18.28 8.97
N LEU A 60 5.37 17.22 8.60
CA LEU A 60 5.95 16.17 7.75
C LEU A 60 6.47 16.73 6.42
N HIS A 61 5.98 17.89 5.97
CA HIS A 61 6.49 18.60 4.78
C HIS A 61 7.93 19.10 4.94
N ASP A 62 8.40 19.36 6.17
CA ASP A 62 9.74 19.90 6.42
C ASP A 62 10.85 18.89 6.02
N TYR A 63 10.49 17.62 5.77
CA TYR A 63 11.38 16.56 5.27
C TYR A 63 11.38 16.39 3.75
N TYR A 64 10.42 16.98 3.03
CA TYR A 64 10.26 16.83 1.57
C TYR A 64 10.63 18.10 0.80
N ASP A 65 10.73 19.26 1.47
CA ASP A 65 11.12 20.55 0.88
C ASP A 65 12.66 20.68 0.72
N THR A 66 13.28 19.68 0.11
CA THR A 66 14.56 19.92 -0.57
C THR A 66 14.25 19.96 -2.06
N ASP A 67 14.54 21.09 -2.71
CA ASP A 67 14.46 21.36 -4.17
C ASP A 67 15.34 20.42 -5.03
N GLU A 68 15.50 19.16 -4.62
CA GLU A 68 16.29 18.16 -5.32
C GLU A 68 15.37 17.48 -6.35
N SER A 69 15.72 17.64 -7.63
CA SER A 69 15.04 16.97 -8.74
C SER A 69 14.84 15.49 -8.41
N PHE A 70 13.62 14.99 -8.59
CA PHE A 70 13.28 13.62 -8.25
C PHE A 70 14.26 12.64 -8.93
N PRO A 71 15.12 11.91 -8.19
CA PRO A 71 16.28 11.26 -8.78
C PRO A 71 15.87 10.25 -9.86
N GLN A 72 16.47 10.33 -11.06
CA GLN A 72 16.12 9.45 -12.19
C GLN A 72 16.16 7.97 -11.80
N LYS A 73 17.17 7.57 -11.00
CA LYS A 73 17.30 6.20 -10.46
C LYS A 73 16.07 5.75 -9.66
N LYS A 74 15.40 6.67 -8.95
CA LYS A 74 14.17 6.39 -8.20
C LYS A 74 12.99 6.25 -9.16
N ILE A 75 12.89 7.09 -10.21
CA ILE A 75 11.91 6.96 -11.30
C ILE A 75 12.03 5.58 -11.94
N ASP A 76 13.23 5.21 -12.36
CA ASP A 76 13.47 3.93 -13.06
C ASP A 76 13.07 2.74 -12.19
N ARG A 77 13.34 2.81 -10.88
CA ARG A 77 12.93 1.76 -9.94
C ARG A 77 11.41 1.68 -9.79
N ILE A 78 10.72 2.82 -9.73
CA ILE A 78 9.24 2.86 -9.67
C ILE A 78 8.66 2.30 -10.97
N ASN A 79 9.15 2.77 -12.12
CA ASN A 79 8.73 2.30 -13.45
C ASN A 79 8.86 0.79 -13.58
N ARG A 80 10.00 0.22 -13.14
CA ARG A 80 10.22 -1.22 -13.19
C ARG A 80 9.26 -2.00 -12.31
N VAL A 81 8.99 -1.53 -11.09
CA VAL A 81 8.03 -2.17 -10.19
C VAL A 81 6.61 -2.09 -10.73
N LEU A 82 6.22 -0.94 -11.29
CA LEU A 82 4.90 -0.76 -11.93
C LEU A 82 4.76 -1.66 -13.15
N LEU A 83 5.76 -1.70 -14.04
CA LEU A 83 5.77 -2.59 -15.20
C LEU A 83 5.60 -4.05 -14.79
N THR A 84 6.33 -4.49 -13.75
CA THR A 84 6.19 -5.84 -13.19
C THR A 84 4.78 -6.09 -12.67
N PHE A 85 4.18 -5.12 -11.96
CA PHE A 85 2.80 -5.22 -11.48
C PHE A 85 1.80 -5.37 -12.62
N PHE A 86 1.89 -4.54 -13.66
CA PHE A 86 1.00 -4.64 -14.82
C PHE A 86 1.11 -5.99 -15.53
N VAL A 87 2.33 -6.45 -15.79
CA VAL A 87 2.57 -7.73 -16.50
C VAL A 87 2.15 -8.93 -15.64
N CYS A 88 2.62 -9.01 -14.39
CA CYS A 88 2.37 -10.17 -13.54
C CYS A 88 0.91 -10.28 -13.06
N CYS A 89 0.18 -9.15 -13.01
CA CYS A 89 -1.23 -9.14 -12.65
C CYS A 89 -2.16 -9.04 -13.88
N GLU A 90 -1.62 -9.11 -15.10
CA GLU A 90 -2.37 -8.98 -16.36
C GLU A 90 -3.28 -7.74 -16.41
N ILE A 91 -2.81 -6.63 -15.82
CA ILE A 91 -3.55 -5.38 -15.80
C ILE A 91 -3.27 -4.64 -17.10
N SER A 92 -4.32 -4.13 -17.73
CA SER A 92 -4.19 -3.28 -18.92
C SER A 92 -3.37 -2.02 -18.61
N PHE A 93 -2.38 -1.72 -19.45
CA PHE A 93 -1.61 -0.48 -19.34
C PHE A 93 -2.48 0.77 -19.48
N CYS A 94 -3.63 0.70 -20.16
CA CYS A 94 -4.61 1.79 -20.28
C CYS A 94 -5.05 2.37 -18.92
N VAL A 95 -4.89 1.62 -17.83
CA VAL A 95 -5.20 2.08 -16.48
C VAL A 95 -4.37 3.28 -16.07
N VAL A 96 -3.16 3.50 -16.60
CA VAL A 96 -2.33 4.66 -16.18
C VAL A 96 -2.89 6.01 -16.61
N GLU A 97 -3.77 6.02 -17.61
CA GLU A 97 -4.50 7.23 -18.03
C GLU A 97 -5.76 7.48 -17.22
N SER A 98 -6.16 6.54 -16.35
CA SER A 98 -7.30 6.72 -15.47
C SER A 98 -7.01 7.77 -14.39
N LEU A 99 -7.95 8.70 -14.18
CA LEU A 99 -7.84 9.71 -13.13
C LEU A 99 -7.68 9.08 -11.74
N PHE A 100 -8.27 7.90 -11.50
CA PHE A 100 -8.09 7.19 -10.23
C PHE A 100 -6.65 6.73 -10.03
N PHE A 101 -6.01 6.21 -11.08
CA PHE A 101 -4.62 5.77 -11.01
C PHE A 101 -3.67 6.95 -10.87
N ILE A 102 -3.89 8.02 -11.64
CA ILE A 102 -3.10 9.25 -11.53
C ILE A 102 -3.19 9.82 -10.11
N ASN A 103 -4.40 9.93 -9.56
CA ASN A 103 -4.58 10.40 -8.18
C ASN A 103 -3.91 9.46 -7.17
N PHE A 104 -4.04 8.14 -7.35
CA PHE A 104 -3.38 7.16 -6.48
C PHE A 104 -1.86 7.32 -6.48
N ILE A 105 -1.24 7.48 -7.64
CA ILE A 105 0.21 7.69 -7.76
C ILE A 105 0.63 9.03 -7.15
N ASN A 106 -0.14 10.09 -7.38
CA ASN A 106 0.13 11.42 -6.81
C ASN A 106 0.07 11.40 -5.27
N GLU A 107 -0.90 10.71 -4.68
CA GLU A 107 -1.02 10.54 -3.22
C GLU A 107 0.17 9.74 -2.64
N LEU A 108 0.70 8.78 -3.39
CA LEU A 108 1.91 8.06 -2.98
C LEU A 108 3.17 8.91 -3.11
N ASN A 109 3.26 9.74 -4.16
CA ASN A 109 4.42 10.55 -4.46
C ASN A 109 4.13 11.67 -5.48
N ILE A 110 3.90 12.89 -4.98
CA ILE A 110 3.59 14.08 -5.80
C ILE A 110 4.69 14.42 -6.81
N ALA A 111 5.96 14.14 -6.49
CA ALA A 111 7.10 14.48 -7.36
C ALA A 111 7.32 13.47 -8.51
N TYR A 112 6.54 12.39 -8.56
CA TYR A 112 6.63 11.41 -9.63
C TYR A 112 5.61 11.74 -10.72
N ASN A 113 6.11 12.05 -11.92
CA ASN A 113 5.25 12.24 -13.07
C ASN A 113 4.65 10.90 -13.50
N SER A 114 3.31 10.85 -13.58
CA SER A 114 2.59 9.65 -14.01
C SER A 114 3.06 9.18 -15.39
N LEU A 115 3.17 7.87 -15.55
CA LEU A 115 3.47 7.23 -16.83
C LEU A 115 2.34 7.48 -17.84
N SER A 116 2.68 7.59 -19.12
CA SER A 116 1.73 7.42 -20.21
C SER A 116 1.70 5.96 -20.66
N CYS A 117 0.57 5.51 -21.23
CA CYS A 117 0.47 4.17 -21.81
C CYS A 117 1.51 3.97 -22.91
N GLU A 118 1.72 4.99 -23.72
CA GLU A 118 2.71 4.96 -24.80
C GLU A 118 4.13 4.71 -24.26
N LEU A 119 4.52 5.41 -23.19
CA LEU A 119 5.83 5.23 -22.57
C LEU A 119 5.97 3.83 -21.95
N LEU A 120 4.90 3.31 -21.35
CA LEU A 120 4.89 1.96 -20.80
C LEU A 120 5.07 0.89 -21.88
N VAL A 121 4.25 0.94 -22.93
CA VAL A 121 4.23 -0.09 -23.98
C VAL A 121 5.45 0.05 -24.88
N ASN A 122 5.66 1.21 -25.49
CA ASN A 122 6.60 1.35 -26.59
C ASN A 122 8.06 1.47 -26.15
N ARG A 123 8.31 1.63 -24.85
CA ARG A 123 9.66 1.81 -24.31
C ARG A 123 9.94 0.86 -23.16
N LEU A 124 9.26 1.02 -22.04
CA LEU A 124 9.62 0.27 -20.83
C LEU A 124 9.39 -1.24 -21.00
N PHE A 125 8.26 -1.61 -21.59
CA PHE A 125 7.94 -3.01 -21.85
C PHE A 125 8.88 -3.60 -22.90
N GLU A 126 9.06 -2.94 -24.05
CA GLU A 126 9.96 -3.41 -25.10
C GLU A 126 11.43 -3.52 -24.64
N ASP A 127 11.93 -2.56 -23.85
CA ASP A 127 13.28 -2.58 -23.30
C ASP A 127 13.48 -3.77 -22.34
N GLU A 128 12.51 -4.04 -21.45
CA GLU A 128 12.58 -5.18 -20.53
C GLU A 128 12.42 -6.50 -21.29
N LEU A 129 11.55 -6.56 -22.30
CA LEU A 129 11.36 -7.72 -23.17
C LEU A 129 12.66 -8.05 -23.93
N GLY A 130 13.30 -7.05 -24.53
CA GLY A 130 14.59 -7.19 -25.19
C GLY A 130 15.69 -7.67 -24.25
N ASN A 131 15.74 -7.13 -23.03
CA ASN A 131 16.69 -7.55 -22.00
C ASN A 131 16.47 -9.00 -21.56
N ILE A 132 15.21 -9.42 -21.36
CA ILE A 132 14.85 -10.79 -21.01
C ILE A 132 15.22 -11.74 -22.15
N ASN A 133 14.84 -11.40 -23.38
CA ASN A 133 15.15 -12.19 -24.58
C ASN A 133 16.67 -12.35 -24.75
N SER A 134 17.45 -11.29 -24.54
CA SER A 134 18.92 -11.38 -24.58
C SER A 134 19.48 -12.33 -23.51
N LYS A 135 18.95 -12.28 -22.29
CA LYS A 135 19.37 -13.19 -21.20
C LYS A 135 19.00 -14.63 -21.49
N ILE A 136 17.79 -14.88 -22.01
CA ILE A 136 17.33 -16.21 -22.41
C ILE A 136 18.23 -16.74 -23.52
N TYR A 137 18.48 -15.94 -24.56
CA TYR A 137 19.32 -16.31 -25.69
C TYR A 137 20.74 -16.68 -25.24
N LYS A 138 21.36 -15.89 -24.37
CA LYS A 138 22.67 -16.22 -23.78
C LYS A 138 22.64 -17.54 -23.00
N LYS A 139 21.59 -17.79 -22.21
CA LYS A 139 21.45 -19.07 -21.48
C LYS A 139 21.30 -20.26 -22.43
N LEU A 140 20.53 -20.10 -23.51
CA LEU A 140 20.34 -21.13 -24.53
C LEU A 140 21.64 -21.41 -25.30
N GLN A 141 22.43 -20.39 -25.62
CA GLN A 141 23.74 -20.59 -26.27
C GLN A 141 24.75 -21.34 -25.39
N MET A 142 24.64 -21.20 -24.06
CA MET A 142 25.52 -21.86 -23.10
C MET A 142 25.04 -23.26 -22.69
N SER A 143 23.85 -23.69 -23.13
CA SER A 143 23.31 -25.00 -22.77
C SER A 143 23.64 -26.05 -23.83
N ASP A 144 24.21 -27.16 -23.39
CA ASP A 144 24.38 -28.36 -24.22
C ASP A 144 23.14 -29.27 -24.13
N ASN A 145 22.82 -29.98 -25.21
CA ASN A 145 21.71 -30.95 -25.29
C ASN A 145 20.30 -30.36 -25.08
N LEU A 146 20.00 -29.23 -25.72
CA LEU A 146 18.66 -28.64 -25.71
C LEU A 146 17.66 -29.55 -26.45
N MET A 147 16.59 -29.97 -25.79
CA MET A 147 15.54 -30.80 -26.38
C MET A 147 14.32 -29.94 -26.70
N LEU A 148 13.92 -29.88 -27.96
CA LEU A 148 12.71 -29.16 -28.41
C LEU A 148 11.53 -30.14 -28.38
N ALA A 149 10.47 -29.79 -27.66
CA ALA A 149 9.19 -30.48 -27.74
C ALA A 149 8.30 -29.74 -28.77
N LEU A 150 7.66 -30.49 -29.66
CA LEU A 150 6.66 -29.98 -30.59
C LEU A 150 5.28 -30.35 -30.05
N ASP A 151 4.54 -29.35 -29.61
CA ASP A 151 3.14 -29.51 -29.22
C ASP A 151 2.29 -29.24 -30.47
N GLY A 152 1.64 -30.30 -30.97
CA GLY A 152 0.81 -30.27 -32.19
C GLY A 152 -0.65 -29.92 -31.93
#